data_AF-A0A9Q2WIR4-F1
#
_entry.id   AF-A0A9Q2WIR4-F1
#
_cell.length_a   1.000
_cell.length_b   1.000
_cell.length_c   1.000
_cell.angle_alpha   90.00
_cell.angle_beta   90.00
_cell.angle_gamma   90.00
#
_symmetry.space_group_name_H-M   'P 1'
#
loop_
_entity.id
_entity.type
_entity.pdbx_description
1 polymer ?
#
loop_
_entity_poly.entity_id
_entity_poly.type
_entity_poly.pdbx_seq_one_letter_code
_entity_poly.pdbx_strand_id
1 'polypeptide(L)'
;MSSKKFVVGLLFGISIFSLAGAAIPEPPNPLANSNLTFDQRLEQMKQTDAALLKATPEERKEYWHKMRDQMKALSPEDRKLVHEKMKAQWQSITPEQKERMKAERKAFFDGLTPEEQAEMKARKAKWENMSPEEKQKWHKQAS
;
A
#
# COMPACT_ATOMS: atom_id res chain seq x y z
N MET A 1 17.51 -41.68 -28.67
CA MET A 1 16.71 -41.34 -27.47
C MET A 1 17.64 -40.89 -26.35
N SER A 2 17.62 -39.60 -26.00
CA SER A 2 17.60 -39.10 -24.61
C SER A 2 17.84 -37.59 -24.61
N SER A 3 16.74 -36.86 -24.43
CA SER A 3 16.71 -35.41 -24.29
C SER A 3 17.26 -35.02 -22.92
N LYS A 4 18.35 -34.24 -22.87
CA LYS A 4 18.78 -33.56 -21.63
C LYS A 4 18.01 -32.26 -21.49
N LYS A 5 17.13 -32.22 -20.49
CA LYS A 5 16.29 -31.07 -20.12
C LYS A 5 17.19 -29.96 -19.57
N PHE A 6 17.08 -28.76 -20.13
CA PHE A 6 17.65 -27.54 -19.54
C PHE A 6 16.82 -27.16 -18.31
N VAL A 7 17.43 -27.14 -17.13
CA VAL A 7 16.86 -26.50 -15.94
C VAL A 7 17.25 -25.03 -16.01
N VAL A 8 16.29 -24.18 -16.37
CA VAL A 8 16.38 -22.73 -16.17
C VAL A 8 16.23 -22.48 -14.67
N GLY A 9 17.35 -22.23 -14.01
CA GLY A 9 17.38 -21.73 -12.63
C GLY A 9 16.85 -20.31 -12.61
N LEU A 10 15.61 -20.14 -12.14
CA LEU A 10 15.04 -18.84 -11.81
C LEU A 10 15.82 -18.27 -10.62
N LEU A 11 16.78 -17.39 -10.91
CA LEU A 11 17.50 -16.61 -9.90
C LEU A 11 16.50 -15.65 -9.25
N PHE A 12 15.92 -16.06 -8.13
CA PHE A 12 15.40 -15.12 -7.13
C PHE A 12 16.60 -14.30 -6.67
N GLY A 13 16.68 -13.06 -7.14
CA GLY A 13 17.69 -12.11 -6.70
C GLY A 13 17.51 -11.81 -5.22
N ILE A 14 18.23 -12.53 -4.37
CA ILE A 14 18.45 -12.18 -2.97
C ILE A 14 19.49 -11.05 -3.00
N SER A 15 19.03 -9.80 -3.07
CA SER A 15 19.86 -8.67 -2.64
C SER A 15 19.86 -8.65 -1.12
N ILE A 16 20.90 -9.27 -0.55
CA ILE A 16 21.25 -9.16 0.86
C ILE A 16 22.00 -7.84 1.05
N PHE A 17 21.28 -6.81 1.49
CA PHE A 17 21.84 -5.76 2.34
C PHE A 17 20.72 -5.28 3.27
N SER A 18 20.80 -5.64 4.54
CA SER A 18 20.10 -4.92 5.60
C SER A 18 20.90 -5.09 6.89
N LEU A 19 21.56 -4.00 7.30
CA LEU A 19 22.05 -3.83 8.66
C LEU A 19 20.89 -3.96 9.64
N ALA A 20 21.18 -4.55 10.79
CA ALA A 20 20.23 -4.87 11.85
C ALA A 20 19.52 -3.62 12.41
N GLY A 21 18.22 -3.57 12.15
CA GLY A 21 17.16 -2.76 12.75
C GLY A 21 15.88 -3.30 12.13
N ALA A 22 14.87 -3.69 12.90
CA ALA A 22 13.73 -4.48 12.40
C ALA A 22 13.20 -3.92 11.08
N ALA A 23 13.54 -4.58 9.97
CA ALA A 23 13.36 -4.01 8.64
C ALA A 23 11.87 -3.77 8.43
N ILE A 24 11.49 -2.52 8.14
CA ILE A 24 10.15 -2.22 7.64
C ILE A 24 9.91 -3.17 6.47
N PRO A 25 8.82 -3.95 6.47
CA PRO A 25 8.58 -4.86 5.38
C PRO A 25 8.55 -4.08 4.07
N GLU A 26 9.12 -4.63 3.01
CA GLU A 26 9.02 -3.99 1.70
C GLU A 26 7.53 -3.84 1.32
N PRO A 27 7.12 -2.69 0.75
CA PRO A 27 5.74 -2.51 0.32
C PRO A 27 5.30 -3.63 -0.62
N PRO A 28 4.10 -4.19 -0.41
CA PRO A 28 3.62 -5.31 -1.21
C PRO A 28 3.44 -4.87 -2.66
N ASN A 29 3.87 -5.71 -3.61
CA ASN A 29 3.63 -5.46 -5.03
C ASN A 29 2.12 -5.24 -5.27
N PRO A 30 1.69 -4.15 -5.94
CA PRO A 30 0.26 -3.82 -6.03
C PRO A 30 -0.57 -4.88 -6.75
N LEU A 31 0.00 -5.56 -7.76
CA LEU A 31 -0.67 -6.64 -8.48
C LEU A 31 -0.85 -7.88 -7.60
N ALA A 32 0.19 -8.28 -6.88
CA ALA A 32 0.11 -9.37 -5.91
C ALA A 32 -0.89 -9.05 -4.80
N ASN A 33 -0.82 -7.84 -4.23
CA ASN A 33 -1.74 -7.36 -3.22
C ASN A 33 -3.19 -7.36 -3.72
N SER A 34 -3.40 -7.09 -5.02
CA SER A 34 -4.75 -7.08 -5.61
C SER A 34 -5.43 -8.46 -5.67
N ASN A 35 -4.65 -9.53 -5.53
CA ASN A 35 -5.15 -10.91 -5.50
C ASN A 35 -5.53 -11.40 -4.10
N LEU A 36 -5.12 -10.69 -3.04
CA LEU A 36 -5.44 -11.05 -1.67
C LEU A 36 -6.91 -10.73 -1.35
N THR A 37 -7.56 -11.55 -0.53
CA THR A 37 -8.91 -11.25 -0.02
C THR A 37 -8.91 -10.01 0.87
N PHE A 38 -10.09 -9.46 1.16
CA PHE A 38 -10.20 -8.33 2.08
C PHE A 38 -9.58 -8.62 3.45
N ASP A 39 -9.87 -9.79 4.03
CA ASP A 39 -9.36 -10.16 5.36
C ASP A 39 -7.84 -10.35 5.36
N GLN A 40 -7.27 -10.94 4.29
CA GLN A 40 -5.83 -11.06 4.13
C GLN A 40 -5.16 -9.68 4.01
N ARG A 41 -5.74 -8.76 3.23
CA ARG A 41 -5.22 -7.38 3.12
C ARG A 41 -5.34 -6.61 4.42
N LEU A 42 -6.41 -6.82 5.18
CA LEU A 42 -6.61 -6.19 6.48
C LEU A 42 -5.53 -6.67 7.46
N GLU A 43 -5.27 -7.97 7.51
CA GLU A 43 -4.20 -8.52 8.36
C GLU A 43 -2.82 -8.02 7.95
N GLN A 44 -2.52 -8.00 6.66
CA GLN A 44 -1.27 -7.43 6.15
C GLN A 44 -1.14 -5.94 6.49
N MET A 45 -2.22 -5.17 6.40
CA MET A 45 -2.25 -3.76 6.81
C MET A 45 -1.90 -3.62 8.29
N LYS A 46 -2.49 -4.44 9.17
CA LYS A 46 -2.20 -4.41 10.62
C LYS A 46 -0.73 -4.68 10.93
N GLN A 47 -0.13 -5.65 10.24
CA GLN A 47 1.29 -5.99 10.42
C GLN A 47 2.21 -4.86 9.95
N THR A 48 1.92 -4.31 8.76
CA THR A 48 2.64 -3.15 8.23
C THR A 48 2.51 -1.95 9.15
N ASP A 49 1.30 -1.61 9.58
CA ASP A 49 1.03 -0.48 10.47
C ASP A 49 1.79 -0.64 11.80
N ALA A 50 1.82 -1.83 12.38
CA ALA A 50 2.60 -2.12 13.58
C ALA A 50 4.12 -2.00 13.39
N ALA A 51 4.64 -2.31 12.20
CA ALA A 51 6.04 -2.09 11.86
C ALA A 51 6.35 -0.61 11.62
N LEU A 52 5.49 0.09 10.90
CA LEU A 52 5.62 1.52 10.61
C LEU A 52 5.55 2.37 11.88
N LEU A 53 4.69 2.03 12.85
CA LEU A 53 4.63 2.73 14.13
C LEU A 53 5.91 2.60 14.99
N LYS A 54 6.77 1.60 14.71
CA LYS A 54 8.08 1.46 15.35
C LYS A 54 9.19 2.18 14.58
N ALA A 55 8.91 2.62 13.36
CA ALA A 55 9.86 3.30 12.50
C ALA A 55 9.82 4.82 12.69
N THR A 56 10.89 5.47 12.29
CA THR A 56 10.96 6.94 12.25
C THR A 56 9.93 7.51 11.25
N PRO A 57 9.49 8.77 11.43
CA PRO A 57 8.67 9.46 10.43
C PRO A 57 9.28 9.43 9.01
N GLU A 58 10.59 9.57 8.90
CA GLU A 58 11.33 9.58 7.63
C GLU A 58 11.25 8.22 6.93
N GLU A 59 11.48 7.13 7.66
CA GLU A 59 11.37 5.78 7.10
C GLU A 59 9.92 5.43 6.72
N ARG A 60 8.94 5.91 7.49
CA ARG A 60 7.51 5.80 7.11
C ARG A 60 7.20 6.55 5.82
N LYS A 61 7.72 7.76 5.66
CA LYS A 61 7.59 8.53 4.42
C LYS A 61 8.18 7.74 3.25
N GLU A 62 9.39 7.20 3.41
CA GLU A 62 10.05 6.40 2.39
C GLU A 62 9.24 5.15 2.00
N TYR A 63 8.63 4.46 2.97
CA TYR A 63 7.72 3.35 2.70
C TYR A 63 6.57 3.74 1.76
N TRP A 64 5.92 4.88 2.04
CA TRP A 64 4.83 5.38 1.19
C TRP A 64 5.30 5.88 -0.18
N HIS A 65 6.53 6.40 -0.27
CA HIS A 65 7.17 6.74 -1.54
C HIS A 65 7.39 5.51 -2.40
N LYS A 66 8.04 4.47 -1.86
CA LYS A 66 8.23 3.18 -2.54
C LYS A 66 6.92 2.56 -3.02
N MET A 67 5.88 2.53 -2.18
CA MET A 67 4.56 2.02 -2.56
C MET A 67 3.97 2.78 -3.77
N ARG A 68 4.12 4.12 -3.78
CA ARG A 68 3.66 4.95 -4.90
C ARG A 68 4.46 4.67 -6.17
N ASP A 69 5.77 4.49 -6.06
CA ASP A 69 6.64 4.24 -7.20
C ASP A 69 6.43 2.85 -7.79
N GLN A 70 6.17 1.84 -6.96
CA GLN A 70 5.73 0.52 -7.44
C GLN A 70 4.43 0.61 -8.26
N MET A 71 3.46 1.43 -7.84
CA MET A 71 2.21 1.63 -8.60
C MET A 71 2.46 2.37 -9.92
N LYS A 72 3.36 3.36 -9.94
CA LYS A 72 3.75 4.08 -11.17
C LYS A 72 4.51 3.19 -12.15
N ALA A 73 5.32 2.25 -11.65
CA ALA A 73 6.09 1.32 -12.45
C ALA A 73 5.25 0.24 -13.14
N LEU A 74 3.98 0.06 -12.75
CA LEU A 74 3.06 -0.83 -13.45
C LEU A 74 2.74 -0.34 -14.86
N SER A 75 2.57 -1.29 -15.77
CA SER A 75 1.97 -1.03 -17.09
C SER A 75 0.57 -0.42 -16.94
N PRO A 76 0.07 0.35 -17.93
CA PRO A 76 -1.31 0.83 -17.93
C PRO A 76 -2.34 -0.30 -17.75
N GLU A 77 -2.09 -1.46 -18.37
CA GLU A 77 -2.93 -2.65 -18.29
C GLU A 77 -2.96 -3.24 -16.88
N ASP A 78 -1.79 -3.40 -16.25
CA ASP A 78 -1.70 -3.92 -14.88
C ASP A 78 -2.32 -2.95 -13.88
N ARG A 79 -2.12 -1.64 -14.06
CA ARG A 79 -2.73 -0.62 -13.21
C ARG A 79 -4.26 -0.66 -13.30
N LYS A 80 -4.80 -0.82 -14.52
CA LYS A 80 -6.23 -1.01 -14.75
C LYS A 80 -6.73 -2.29 -14.07
N LEU A 81 -5.99 -3.39 -14.18
CA LEU A 81 -6.35 -4.66 -13.54
C LEU A 81 -6.39 -4.54 -12.01
N VAL A 82 -5.40 -3.88 -11.41
CA VAL A 82 -5.38 -3.59 -9.97
C VAL A 82 -6.60 -2.75 -9.59
N HIS A 83 -6.90 -1.69 -10.35
CA HIS A 83 -8.05 -0.83 -10.09
C HIS A 83 -9.38 -1.61 -10.11
N GLU A 84 -9.62 -2.41 -11.15
CA GLU A 84 -10.85 -3.19 -11.28
C GLU A 84 -11.00 -4.23 -10.16
N LYS A 85 -9.91 -4.93 -9.80
CA LYS A 85 -9.92 -5.89 -8.67
C LYS A 85 -10.22 -5.19 -7.35
N MET A 86 -9.56 -4.07 -7.07
CA MET A 86 -9.79 -3.29 -5.84
C MET A 86 -11.22 -2.74 -5.78
N LYS A 87 -11.76 -2.26 -6.90
CA LYS A 87 -13.14 -1.79 -7.00
C LYS A 87 -14.14 -2.91 -6.74
N ALA A 88 -13.98 -4.06 -7.38
CA ALA A 88 -14.85 -5.22 -7.19
C ALA A 88 -14.82 -5.71 -5.73
N GLN A 89 -13.64 -5.79 -5.12
CA GLN A 89 -13.51 -6.13 -3.70
C GLN A 89 -14.17 -5.09 -2.80
N TRP A 90 -14.00 -3.80 -3.08
CA TRP A 90 -14.63 -2.75 -2.28
C TRP A 90 -16.16 -2.80 -2.33
N GLN A 91 -16.73 -3.22 -3.47
CA GLN A 91 -18.17 -3.42 -3.60
C GLN A 91 -18.68 -4.63 -2.82
N SER A 92 -17.82 -5.61 -2.52
CA SER A 92 -18.19 -6.84 -1.81
C SER A 92 -17.95 -6.84 -0.30
N ILE A 93 -17.38 -5.76 0.27
CA ILE A 93 -17.13 -5.71 1.73
C ILE A 93 -18.42 -5.51 2.54
N THR A 94 -18.53 -6.25 3.65
CA THR A 94 -19.68 -6.13 4.58
C THR A 94 -19.58 -4.89 5.47
N PRO A 95 -20.67 -4.44 6.11
CA PRO A 95 -20.63 -3.37 7.11
C PRO A 95 -19.63 -3.64 8.25
N GLU A 96 -19.55 -4.88 8.74
CA GLU A 96 -18.64 -5.29 9.81
C GLU A 96 -17.18 -5.18 9.35
N GLN A 97 -16.91 -5.60 8.11
CA GLN A 97 -15.59 -5.44 7.48
C GLN A 97 -15.20 -3.96 7.36
N LYS A 98 -16.14 -3.08 6.98
CA LYS A 98 -15.91 -1.62 6.93
C LYS A 98 -15.56 -1.06 8.30
N GLU A 99 -16.29 -1.45 9.35
CA GLU A 99 -16.03 -0.97 10.71
C GLU A 99 -14.68 -1.47 11.24
N ARG A 100 -14.31 -2.73 10.99
CA ARG A 100 -12.96 -3.23 11.33
C ARG A 100 -11.87 -2.40 10.66
N MET A 101 -11.96 -2.18 9.36
CA MET A 101 -10.98 -1.36 8.64
C MET A 101 -10.92 0.09 9.16
N LYS A 102 -12.07 0.68 9.52
CA LYS A 102 -12.12 2.02 10.11
C LYS A 102 -11.44 2.05 11.48
N ALA A 103 -11.65 1.03 12.31
CA ALA A 103 -10.99 0.89 13.61
C ALA A 103 -9.47 0.78 13.46
N GLU A 104 -8.98 -0.07 12.55
CA GLU A 104 -7.53 -0.20 12.31
C GLU A 104 -6.90 1.10 11.79
N ARG A 105 -7.54 1.80 10.84
CA ARG A 105 -7.05 3.10 10.38
C ARG A 105 -7.00 4.15 11.49
N LYS A 106 -7.98 4.12 12.39
CA LYS A 106 -7.99 4.99 13.57
C LYS A 106 -6.85 4.64 14.53
N ALA A 107 -6.63 3.35 14.80
CA ALA A 107 -5.54 2.88 15.66
C ALA A 107 -4.17 3.30 15.10
N PHE A 108 -3.95 3.15 13.79
CA PHE A 108 -2.73 3.64 13.15
C PHE A 108 -2.57 5.15 13.31
N PHE A 109 -3.63 5.93 13.02
CA PHE A 109 -3.62 7.39 13.16
C PHE A 109 -3.27 7.85 14.57
N ASP A 110 -3.90 7.24 15.58
CA ASP A 110 -3.71 7.59 16.98
C ASP A 110 -2.29 7.25 17.47
N GLY A 111 -1.61 6.28 16.84
CA GLY A 111 -0.22 5.91 17.12
C GLY A 111 0.83 6.82 16.50
N LEU A 112 0.48 7.71 15.57
CA LEU A 112 1.43 8.62 14.93
C LEU A 112 1.87 9.75 15.86
N THR A 113 2.98 10.40 15.52
CA THR A 113 3.42 11.59 16.27
C THR A 113 2.43 12.75 16.09
N PRO A 114 2.35 13.69 17.05
CA PRO A 114 1.46 14.86 16.93
C PRO A 114 1.69 15.69 15.65
N GLU A 115 2.93 15.78 15.19
CA GLU A 115 3.29 16.49 13.96
C GLU A 115 2.72 15.79 12.71
N GLU A 116 2.88 14.47 12.61
CA GLU A 116 2.32 13.69 11.50
C GLU A 116 0.79 13.70 11.51
N GLN A 117 0.18 13.64 12.70
CA GLN A 117 -1.27 13.80 12.84
C GLN A 117 -1.72 15.17 12.34
N ALA A 118 -0.99 16.24 12.67
CA ALA A 118 -1.28 17.59 12.20
C ALA A 118 -1.11 17.72 10.68
N GLU A 119 -0.04 17.16 10.12
CA GLU A 119 0.21 17.13 8.67
C GLU A 119 -0.94 16.44 7.92
N MET A 120 -1.37 15.26 8.39
CA MET A 120 -2.46 14.53 7.76
C MET A 120 -3.81 15.24 7.90
N LYS A 121 -4.10 15.84 9.06
CA LYS A 121 -5.32 16.67 9.26
C LYS A 121 -5.31 17.87 8.32
N ALA A 122 -4.19 18.57 8.18
CA ALA A 122 -4.04 19.71 7.28
C ALA A 122 -4.22 19.29 5.81
N ARG A 123 -3.64 18.16 5.40
CA ARG A 123 -3.82 17.60 4.06
C ARG A 123 -5.28 17.23 3.79
N LYS A 124 -5.96 16.62 4.76
CA LYS A 124 -7.39 16.30 4.67
C LYS A 124 -8.24 17.56 4.53
N ALA A 125 -8.03 18.57 5.37
CA ALA A 125 -8.74 19.85 5.31
C ALA A 125 -8.52 20.55 3.95
N LYS A 126 -7.28 20.54 3.44
CA LYS A 126 -6.98 21.08 2.10
C LYS A 126 -7.79 20.37 1.02
N TRP A 127 -7.85 19.03 1.05
CA TRP A 127 -8.62 18.27 0.08
C TRP A 127 -10.13 18.49 0.21
N GLU A 128 -10.66 18.61 1.42
CA GLU A 128 -12.09 18.87 1.67
C GLU A 128 -12.52 20.22 1.07
N ASN A 129 -11.66 21.23 1.21
CA ASN A 129 -11.86 22.59 0.69
C ASN A 129 -11.60 22.76 -0.82
N MET A 130 -11.11 21.74 -1.53
CA MET A 130 -10.92 21.82 -2.99
C MET A 130 -12.26 21.89 -3.73
N SER A 131 -12.30 22.69 -4.81
CA SER A 131 -13.42 22.72 -5.75
C SER A 131 -13.62 21.35 -6.43
N PRO A 132 -14.80 21.06 -6.99
CA PRO A 132 -15.01 19.87 -7.81
C PRO A 132 -14.01 19.76 -8.97
N GLU A 133 -13.66 20.85 -9.65
CA GLU A 133 -12.67 20.80 -10.74
C GLU A 133 -11.27 20.50 -10.23
N GLU A 134 -10.89 21.06 -9.08
CA GLU A 134 -9.60 20.77 -8.43
C GLU A 134 -9.51 19.30 -8.01
N LYS A 135 -10.57 18.74 -7.43
CA LYS A 135 -10.67 17.31 -7.11
C LYS A 135 -10.54 16.46 -8.37
N GLN A 136 -11.17 16.85 -9.48
CA GLN A 136 -11.06 16.13 -10.74
C GLN A 136 -9.62 16.15 -11.30
N LYS A 137 -8.94 17.29 -11.24
CA LYS A 137 -7.52 17.40 -11.63
C LYS A 137 -6.64 16.52 -10.73
N TRP A 138 -6.88 16.53 -9.43
CA TRP A 138 -6.17 15.69 -8.47
C TRP A 138 -6.34 14.20 -8.78
N HIS A 139 -7.55 13.76 -9.11
CA HIS A 139 -7.81 12.39 -9.54
C HIS A 139 -7.04 12.02 -10.81
N LYS A 140 -7.03 12.88 -11.83
CA LYS A 140 -6.27 12.64 -13.08
C LYS A 140 -4.76 12.56 -12.90
N GLN A 141 -4.22 13.26 -11.90
CA GLN A 141 -2.79 13.20 -11.55
C GLN A 141 -2.44 11.98 -10.70
N ALA A 142 -3.44 11.41 -10.01
CA ALA A 142 -3.29 10.25 -9.15
C ALA A 142 -3.58 8.92 -9.87
N SER A 143 -4.20 8.94 -11.05
CA SER A 143 -4.49 7.79 -11.93
C SER A 143 -3.40 7.58 -12.99
#